data_AF-A0A183H684-F1
#
_entry.id   AF-A0A183H684-F1
#
_cell.length_a   1.000
_cell.length_b   1.000
_cell.length_c   1.000
_cell.angle_alpha   90.00
_cell.angle_beta   90.00
_cell.angle_gamma   90.00
#
_symmetry.space_group_name_H-M   'P 1'
#
loop_
_entity.id
_entity.type
_entity.pdbx_description
1 polymer ?
#
loop_
_entity_poly.entity_id
_entity_poly.type
_entity_poly.pdbx_seq_one_letter_code
_entity_poly.pdbx_strand_id
1 'polypeptide(L)'
;MKQEPEGGEELKEEVENMEIDNDRNDESNEEDDDESGISSSGEESVELMVTTREKRSNAGNKMAQLLESAEQEDEFYKNTYNGGFLEVV
;
A
#
# COMPACT_ATOMS: atom_id res chain seq x y z
N MET A 1 31.92 16.65 37.41
CA MET A 1 30.93 15.55 37.37
C MET A 1 30.03 15.82 36.17
N LYS A 2 30.02 14.93 35.19
CA LYS A 2 29.11 14.97 34.04
C LYS A 2 27.96 14.02 34.37
N GLN A 3 26.72 14.46 34.15
CA GLN A 3 25.54 13.59 34.10
C GLN A 3 24.64 14.13 33.01
N GLU A 4 24.46 13.33 31.96
CA GLU A 4 23.39 13.45 30.97
C GLU A 4 22.35 12.35 31.29
N PRO A 5 21.05 12.55 31.02
CA PRO A 5 20.07 11.50 31.19
C PRO A 5 19.95 10.69 29.88
N GLU A 6 20.27 9.39 29.97
CA GLU A 6 19.92 8.40 28.96
C GLU A 6 18.44 8.03 29.10
N GLY A 7 17.70 8.06 27.99
CA GLY A 7 16.32 7.61 27.94
C GLY A 7 16.05 6.89 26.62
N GLY A 8 15.30 5.80 26.70
CA GLY A 8 14.69 5.14 25.55
C GLY A 8 14.90 3.63 25.56
N GLU A 9 13.93 2.90 26.09
CA GLU A 9 13.86 1.45 26.07
C GLU A 9 13.54 0.97 24.65
N GLU A 10 14.41 0.14 24.05
CA GLU A 10 14.24 -0.42 22.70
C GLU A 10 13.22 -1.57 22.71
N LEU A 11 12.15 -1.46 21.92
CA LEU A 11 11.26 -2.59 21.59
C LEU A 11 11.69 -3.16 20.24
N LYS A 12 12.17 -4.41 20.25
CA LYS A 12 12.56 -5.16 19.04
C LYS A 12 11.33 -5.88 18.50
N GLU A 13 10.92 -5.54 17.29
CA GLU A 13 9.87 -6.28 16.55
C GLU A 13 10.54 -7.05 15.41
N GLU A 14 10.49 -8.38 15.50
CA GLU A 14 11.05 -9.31 14.53
C GLU A 14 9.91 -9.71 13.57
N VAL A 15 10.04 -9.36 12.29
CA VAL A 15 9.04 -9.68 11.25
C VAL A 15 9.57 -10.83 10.40
N GLU A 16 8.86 -11.96 10.42
CA GLU A 16 9.16 -13.16 9.66
C GLU A 16 8.58 -13.06 8.23
N ASN A 17 9.41 -13.27 7.21
CA ASN A 17 9.04 -13.11 5.80
C ASN A 17 8.34 -14.36 5.26
N MET A 18 7.14 -14.21 4.69
CA MET A 18 6.41 -15.30 4.03
C MET A 18 6.72 -15.29 2.52
N GLU A 19 7.40 -16.32 2.01
CA GLU A 19 7.67 -16.47 0.58
C GLU A 19 6.39 -16.81 -0.19
N ILE A 20 6.13 -16.08 -1.27
CA ILE A 20 4.97 -16.28 -2.16
C ILE A 20 5.49 -16.79 -3.51
N ASP A 21 5.24 -18.06 -3.80
CA ASP A 21 5.49 -18.68 -5.09
C ASP A 21 4.34 -18.37 -6.06
N ASN A 22 4.65 -17.65 -7.14
CA ASN A 22 3.70 -17.23 -8.17
C ASN A 22 3.81 -18.12 -9.41
N ASP A 23 3.16 -19.29 -9.39
CA ASP A 23 2.97 -20.08 -10.60
C ASP A 23 1.75 -19.58 -11.39
N ARG A 24 2.03 -19.00 -12.55
CA ARG A 24 1.05 -18.58 -13.57
C ARG A 24 0.39 -19.81 -14.19
N ASN A 25 -0.94 -19.84 -14.27
CA ASN A 25 -1.75 -20.14 -15.47
C ASN A 25 -3.21 -20.43 -15.05
N ASP A 26 -4.18 -19.63 -15.48
CA ASP A 26 -5.56 -20.12 -15.63
C ASP A 26 -6.31 -19.30 -16.69
N GLU A 27 -6.47 -19.87 -17.88
CA GLU A 27 -7.43 -19.44 -18.88
C GLU A 27 -8.79 -20.05 -18.50
N SER A 28 -9.72 -19.25 -17.97
CA SER A 28 -11.12 -19.65 -17.86
C SER A 28 -12.03 -18.62 -18.55
N ASN A 29 -12.60 -19.07 -19.66
CA ASN A 29 -13.74 -18.45 -20.32
C ASN A 29 -14.99 -18.99 -19.63
N GLU A 30 -15.62 -18.16 -18.79
CA GLU A 30 -16.89 -18.49 -18.15
C GLU A 30 -17.98 -17.55 -18.71
N GLU A 31 -18.94 -18.15 -19.40
CA GLU A 31 -20.16 -17.48 -19.87
C GLU A 31 -21.12 -17.41 -18.68
N ASP A 32 -21.21 -16.24 -18.04
CA ASP A 32 -22.14 -15.97 -16.93
C ASP A 32 -23.52 -15.58 -17.48
N ASP A 33 -24.45 -16.54 -17.51
CA ASP A 33 -25.88 -16.34 -17.74
C ASP A 33 -26.59 -16.14 -16.38
N ASP A 34 -26.59 -14.91 -15.87
CA ASP A 34 -27.23 -14.53 -14.60
C ASP A 34 -28.67 -14.04 -14.82
N GLU A 35 -29.62 -14.97 -14.87
CA GLU A 35 -31.05 -14.68 -14.74
C GLU A 35 -31.40 -14.44 -13.26
N SER A 36 -30.92 -13.33 -12.68
CA SER A 36 -31.27 -12.92 -11.32
C SER A 36 -32.60 -12.18 -11.30
N GLY A 37 -33.68 -12.95 -11.10
CA GLY A 37 -35.03 -12.44 -10.83
C GLY A 37 -35.09 -11.65 -9.51
N ILE A 38 -34.81 -10.35 -9.58
CA ILE A 38 -34.92 -9.42 -8.45
C ILE A 38 -36.39 -9.05 -8.21
N SER A 39 -37.01 -9.65 -7.20
CA SER A 39 -38.27 -9.15 -6.63
C SER A 39 -37.97 -7.97 -5.68
N SER A 40 -37.65 -6.80 -6.24
CA SER A 40 -37.37 -5.59 -5.45
C SER A 40 -38.66 -4.98 -4.91
N SER A 41 -38.86 -5.10 -3.60
CA SER A 41 -39.71 -4.22 -2.83
C SER A 41 -38.99 -2.88 -2.63
N GLY A 42 -39.00 -2.03 -3.65
CA GLY A 42 -38.92 -0.58 -3.51
C GLY A 42 -37.60 0.04 -3.07
N GLU A 43 -36.46 -0.59 -3.36
CA GLU A 43 -35.17 0.13 -3.42
C GLU A 43 -34.55 -0.05 -4.80
N GLU A 44 -34.38 1.07 -5.50
CA GLU A 44 -33.68 1.11 -6.79
C GLU A 44 -32.19 0.86 -6.54
N SER A 45 -31.66 -0.25 -7.05
CA SER A 45 -30.22 -0.51 -7.04
C SER A 45 -29.54 0.43 -8.02
N VAL A 46 -28.73 1.35 -7.52
CA VAL A 46 -27.93 2.26 -8.37
C VAL A 46 -26.62 1.57 -8.75
N GLU A 47 -26.47 1.26 -10.03
CA GLU A 47 -25.20 0.78 -10.58
C GLU A 47 -24.18 1.92 -10.62
N LEU A 48 -23.06 1.74 -9.92
CA LEU A 48 -21.95 2.69 -9.91
C LEU A 48 -20.95 2.34 -11.02
N MET A 49 -20.61 3.33 -11.85
CA MET A 49 -19.60 3.21 -12.91
C MET A 49 -18.17 3.21 -12.34
N VAL A 50 -17.85 2.25 -11.48
CA VAL A 50 -16.57 2.17 -10.76
C VAL A 50 -15.42 1.81 -11.72
N THR A 51 -15.65 0.86 -12.63
CA THR A 51 -14.64 0.27 -13.51
C THR A 51 -14.73 0.75 -14.96
N THR A 52 -15.91 1.19 -15.39
CA THR A 52 -16.22 1.56 -16.79
C THR A 52 -15.86 2.99 -17.16
N ARG A 53 -15.44 3.81 -16.19
CA ARG A 53 -15.03 5.20 -16.44
C ARG A 53 -13.64 5.28 -17.06
N GLU A 54 -13.43 6.26 -17.95
CA GLU A 54 -12.10 6.60 -18.47
C GLU A 54 -11.14 7.00 -17.34
N LYS A 55 -9.94 6.43 -17.34
CA LYS A 55 -8.90 6.72 -16.34
C LYS A 55 -7.97 7.82 -16.84
N ARG A 56 -7.57 8.73 -15.93
CA ARG A 56 -6.50 9.69 -16.22
C ARG A 56 -5.15 9.01 -16.05
N SER A 57 -4.24 9.20 -17.02
CA SER A 57 -2.90 8.61 -17.00
C SER A 57 -2.01 9.09 -15.83
N ASN A 58 -2.33 10.26 -15.27
CA ASN A 58 -1.56 10.88 -14.18
C ASN A 58 -2.26 10.80 -12.81
N ALA A 59 -3.36 10.06 -12.68
CA ALA A 59 -4.05 9.91 -11.41
C ALA A 59 -3.14 9.17 -10.40
N GLY A 60 -2.90 9.79 -9.25
CA GLY A 60 -2.12 9.16 -8.17
C GLY A 60 -0.60 9.14 -8.39
N ASN A 61 -0.07 9.99 -9.26
CA ASN A 61 1.36 10.03 -9.62
C ASN A 61 2.38 10.09 -8.47
N LYS A 62 1.96 10.53 -7.26
CA LYS A 62 2.81 10.61 -6.06
C LYS A 62 2.25 9.86 -4.86
N MET A 63 1.17 9.10 -5.03
CA MET A 63 0.52 8.42 -3.90
C MET A 63 1.45 7.42 -3.22
N ALA A 64 2.22 6.65 -4.00
CA ALA A 64 3.20 5.71 -3.46
C ALA A 64 4.24 6.43 -2.59
N GLN A 65 4.84 7.51 -3.11
CA GLN A 65 5.82 8.33 -2.38
C GLN A 65 5.23 8.92 -1.08
N LEU A 66 3.96 9.34 -1.10
CA LEU A 66 3.31 9.89 0.10
C LEU A 66 3.09 8.82 1.17
N LEU A 67 2.67 7.63 0.78
CA LEU A 67 2.50 6.49 1.70
C LEU A 67 3.84 6.07 2.30
N GLU A 68 4.87 5.95 1.48
CA GLU A 68 6.25 5.63 1.89
C GLU A 68 6.82 6.66 2.87
N SER A 69 6.64 7.96 2.59
CA SER A 69 7.10 9.04 3.47
C SER A 69 6.34 9.13 4.80
N ALA A 70 5.10 8.64 4.84
CA ALA A 70 4.26 8.69 6.03
C ALA A 70 4.53 7.50 6.98
N GLU A 71 4.99 6.38 6.44
CA GLU A 71 5.03 5.11 7.18
C GLU A 71 6.44 4.68 7.59
N GLN A 72 7.51 4.89 6.79
CA GLN A 72 8.77 4.16 7.06
C GLN A 72 10.13 4.83 6.80
N GLU A 73 10.26 5.94 6.07
CA GLU A 73 11.59 6.30 5.56
C GLU A 73 12.13 7.66 6.00
N ASP A 74 12.94 7.63 7.06
CA ASP A 74 14.07 8.55 7.16
C ASP A 74 15.24 7.93 7.95
N GLU A 75 15.00 6.96 8.84
CA GLU A 75 16.07 6.40 9.68
C GLU A 75 17.11 5.59 8.89
N PHE A 76 16.71 4.85 7.85
CA PHE A 76 17.65 4.10 7.03
C PHE A 76 18.61 5.02 6.26
N TYR A 77 18.09 6.03 5.56
CA TYR A 77 18.92 6.94 4.76
C TYR A 77 19.71 7.95 5.60
N LYS A 78 19.25 8.27 6.82
CA LYS A 78 20.03 9.03 7.82
C LYS A 78 21.21 8.25 8.38
N ASN A 79 21.02 6.97 8.69
CA ASN A 79 21.99 6.20 9.47
C ASN A 79 22.93 5.36 8.60
N THR A 80 22.49 4.95 7.40
CA THR A 80 23.32 4.17 6.48
C THR A 80 24.33 5.07 5.77
N TYR A 81 25.51 4.52 5.46
CA TYR A 81 26.61 5.21 4.78
C TYR A 81 26.99 6.55 5.44
N ASN A 82 26.93 6.62 6.77
CA ASN A 82 27.26 7.81 7.56
C ASN A 82 26.42 9.04 7.17
N GLY A 83 25.18 8.86 6.73
CA GLY A 83 24.32 9.95 6.28
C GLY A 83 24.76 10.55 4.94
N GLY A 84 25.45 9.78 4.10
CA GLY A 84 25.97 10.24 2.80
C GLY A 84 24.92 10.67 1.76
N PHE A 85 23.62 10.44 2.05
CA PHE A 85 22.50 10.95 1.25
C PHE A 85 22.05 12.36 1.68
N LEU A 86 22.48 12.83 2.86
CA LEU A 86 22.23 14.19 3.33
C LEU A 86 23.27 15.12 2.71
N GLU A 87 22.81 16.27 2.20
CA GLU A 87 23.71 17.29 1.69
C GLU A 87 24.52 17.87 2.86
N VAL A 88 25.85 17.69 2.81
CA VAL A 88 26.77 18.31 3.77
C VAL A 88 27.03 19.73 3.31
N VAL A 89 26.31 20.68 3.92
CA VAL A 89 26.52 22.12 3.74
C VAL A 89 27.78 22.58 4.49
#